data_AF-A0A167L438-F1
#
_entry.id   AF-A0A167L438-F1
#
_cell.length_a   1.000
_cell.length_b   1.000
_cell.length_c   1.000
_cell.angle_alpha   90.00
_cell.angle_beta   90.00
_cell.angle_gamma   90.00
#
_symmetry.space_group_name_H-M   'P 1'
#
loop_
_entity.id
_entity.type
_entity.pdbx_description
1 polymer ?
#
loop_
_entity_poly.entity_id
_entity_poly.type
_entity_poly.pdbx_seq_one_letter_code
_entity_poly.pdbx_strand_id
1 'polypeptide(L)'
;NLLVVASFGKILPPALLDRFAPNRRLNVHPSLLPHLRGPSPIQTAIYNGDTEIGVSIIGVEKKVDSGDIWAQEKYVRISIYRAEPGSSHCCRVSIKTTIFSS
;
A
#
# COMPACT_ATOMS: atom_id res chain seq x y z
N ASN A 1 -0.70 -18.65 13.23
CA ASN A 1 -0.30 -17.23 13.28
C ASN A 1 -0.14 -16.71 11.86
N LEU A 2 -0.59 -15.47 11.60
CA LEU A 2 -0.52 -14.79 10.31
C LEU A 2 0.33 -13.52 10.50
N LEU A 3 1.24 -13.25 9.57
CA LEU A 3 2.00 -12.00 9.49
C LEU A 3 1.33 -11.10 8.45
N VAL A 4 0.88 -9.92 8.86
CA VAL A 4 0.31 -8.90 7.97
C VAL A 4 1.16 -7.64 8.09
N VAL A 5 1.58 -7.12 6.95
CA VAL A 5 2.40 -5.92 6.82
C VAL A 5 1.59 -4.89 6.04
N ALA A 6 1.52 -3.67 6.54
CA ALA A 6 0.84 -2.56 5.85
C ALA A 6 1.61 -1.27 6.13
N SER A 7 2.06 -0.59 5.07
CA SER A 7 2.82 0.66 5.18
C SER A 7 4.00 0.59 6.17
N PHE A 8 4.72 -0.55 6.18
CA PHE A 8 5.86 -0.76 7.05
C PHE A 8 7.15 -0.30 6.36
N GLY A 9 7.64 0.88 6.72
CA GLY A 9 8.80 1.52 6.08
C GLY A 9 10.17 0.89 6.38
N LYS A 10 10.23 -0.38 6.80
CA LYS A 10 11.47 -1.09 7.13
C LYS A 10 11.45 -2.49 6.52
N ILE A 11 12.62 -2.98 6.15
CA ILE A 11 12.78 -4.38 5.75
C ILE A 11 12.59 -5.28 6.98
N LEU A 12 11.76 -6.30 6.87
CA LEU A 12 11.54 -7.26 7.95
C LEU A 12 12.77 -8.14 8.13
N PRO A 13 13.26 -8.34 9.38
CA PRO A 13 14.37 -9.25 9.63
C PRO A 13 14.03 -10.69 9.19
N PRO A 14 14.95 -11.43 8.56
CA PRO A 14 14.72 -12.82 8.16
C PRO A 14 14.25 -13.70 9.33
N ALA A 15 14.85 -13.55 10.51
CA ALA A 15 14.48 -14.30 11.71
C ALA A 15 13.03 -14.06 12.18
N LEU A 16 12.39 -12.97 11.77
CA LEU A 16 10.96 -12.75 12.00
C LEU A 16 10.13 -13.46 10.91
N LEU A 17 10.53 -13.33 9.64
CA LEU A 17 9.85 -13.97 8.51
C LEU A 17 9.84 -15.50 8.63
N ASP A 18 10.93 -16.08 9.16
CA ASP A 18 11.10 -17.54 9.32
C ASP A 18 10.16 -18.13 10.40
N ARG A 19 9.56 -17.28 11.25
CA ARG A 19 8.55 -17.72 12.23
C ARG A 19 7.18 -18.00 11.60
N PHE A 20 7.00 -17.65 10.32
CA PHE A 20 5.72 -17.78 9.61
C PHE A 20 5.93 -18.54 8.31
N ALA A 21 5.06 -19.52 8.05
CA ALA A 21 5.06 -20.21 6.76
C ALA A 21 4.85 -19.21 5.60
N PRO A 22 5.44 -19.43 4.41
CA PRO A 22 5.35 -18.50 3.29
C PRO A 22 3.92 -18.09 2.91
N ASN A 23 2.97 -19.02 2.96
CA ASN A 23 1.53 -18.79 2.73
C ASN A 23 0.80 -18.14 3.93
N ARG A 24 1.53 -17.63 4.91
CA ARG A 24 0.98 -16.90 6.07
C ARG A 24 1.67 -15.56 6.28
N ARG A 25 2.20 -14.97 5.21
CA ARG A 25 2.85 -13.65 5.22
C ARG A 25 2.26 -12.79 4.10
N LEU A 26 1.56 -11.72 4.48
CA LEU A 26 0.87 -10.83 3.57
C LEU A 26 1.38 -9.41 3.69
N ASN A 27 1.50 -8.72 2.57
CA ASN A 27 1.73 -7.28 2.50
C ASN A 27 0.56 -6.61 1.79
N VAL A 28 0.07 -5.51 2.38
CA VAL A 28 -0.93 -4.62 1.80
C VAL A 28 -0.19 -3.52 1.07
N HIS A 29 -0.22 -3.56 -0.25
CA HIS A 29 0.43 -2.59 -1.13
C HIS A 29 -0.60 -1.59 -1.67
N PRO A 30 -0.48 -0.27 -1.40
CA PRO A 30 -1.48 0.71 -1.81
C PRO A 30 -1.34 1.16 -3.27
N SER A 31 -1.27 0.20 -4.19
CA SER A 31 -1.45 0.39 -5.63
C SER A 31 -1.97 -0.87 -6.30
N LEU A 32 -2.43 -0.74 -7.55
CA LEU A 32 -2.78 -1.87 -8.42
C LEU A 32 -1.51 -2.44 -9.07
N LEU A 33 -0.83 -3.36 -8.37
CA LEU A 33 0.36 -4.00 -8.92
C LEU A 33 0.11 -4.65 -10.30
N PRO A 34 1.08 -4.60 -11.23
CA PRO A 34 2.46 -4.13 -11.06
C PRO A 34 2.64 -2.61 -11.11
N HIS A 35 1.58 -1.82 -11.27
CA HIS A 35 1.64 -0.34 -11.27
C HIS A 35 2.13 0.19 -9.93
N LEU A 36 3.04 1.16 -9.95
CA LEU A 36 3.57 1.86 -8.75
C LEU A 36 4.10 0.95 -7.63
N ARG A 37 5.06 0.07 -7.92
CA ARG A 37 5.80 -0.65 -6.86
C ARG A 37 6.67 0.30 -6.03
N GLY A 38 7.01 -0.11 -4.81
CA GLY A 38 7.97 0.58 -3.97
C GLY A 38 7.32 1.42 -2.85
N PRO A 39 8.10 2.31 -2.22
CA PRO A 39 7.78 2.82 -0.89
C PRO A 39 6.70 3.90 -0.84
N SER A 40 6.39 4.53 -1.98
CA SER A 40 5.55 5.75 -2.02
C SER A 40 4.47 5.74 -3.11
N PRO A 41 3.70 4.65 -3.28
CA PRO A 41 2.76 4.51 -4.39
C PRO A 41 1.68 5.61 -4.40
N ILE A 42 1.21 6.02 -3.23
CA ILE A 42 0.20 7.07 -3.08
C ILE A 42 0.72 8.42 -3.57
N GLN A 43 1.92 8.80 -3.13
CA GLN A 43 2.55 10.06 -3.51
C GLN A 43 2.85 10.08 -5.01
N THR A 44 3.32 8.95 -5.56
CA THR A 44 3.59 8.83 -6.99
C THR A 44 2.30 8.89 -7.81
N ALA A 45 1.22 8.23 -7.38
CA ALA A 45 -0.08 8.32 -8.05
C ALA A 45 -0.57 9.78 -8.13
N ILE A 46 -0.47 10.52 -7.02
CA ILE A 46 -0.85 11.95 -6.98
C ILE A 46 0.04 12.79 -7.88
N TYR A 47 1.35 12.57 -7.84
CA TYR A 47 2.31 13.29 -8.67
C TYR A 47 2.05 13.08 -10.17
N ASN A 48 1.70 11.85 -10.56
CA ASN A 48 1.37 11.50 -11.94
C ASN A 48 -0.02 12.01 -12.37
N GLY A 49 -0.85 12.43 -11.43
CA GLY A 49 -2.25 12.78 -11.70
C GLY A 49 -3.14 11.56 -11.96
N ASP A 50 -2.78 10.40 -11.41
CA ASP A 50 -3.55 9.17 -11.56
C ASP A 50 -4.96 9.37 -10.99
N THR A 51 -5.97 9.07 -11.82
CA THR A 51 -7.39 9.20 -11.45
C THR A 51 -7.96 7.91 -10.86
N GLU A 52 -7.20 6.82 -10.98
CA GLU A 52 -7.53 5.50 -10.49
C GLU A 52 -6.45 5.03 -9.50
N ILE A 53 -6.88 4.47 -8.39
CA ILE A 53 -5.99 3.83 -7.42
C ILE A 53 -6.55 2.47 -7.05
N GLY A 54 -5.78 1.70 -6.29
CA GLY A 54 -6.25 0.45 -5.76
C GLY A 54 -5.34 -0.07 -4.68
N VAL A 55 -5.67 -1.26 -4.19
CA VAL A 55 -4.89 -1.96 -3.19
C VAL A 55 -4.63 -3.37 -3.71
N SER A 56 -3.40 -3.83 -3.57
CA SER A 56 -3.00 -5.21 -3.81
C SER A 56 -2.65 -5.89 -2.49
N ILE A 57 -3.12 -7.12 -2.31
CA ILE A 57 -2.62 -8.04 -1.29
C ILE A 57 -1.60 -8.95 -1.98
N ILE A 58 -0.38 -8.97 -1.45
CA ILE A 58 0.69 -9.82 -1.98
C ILE A 58 1.33 -10.68 -0.89
N GLY A 59 1.97 -11.76 -1.31
CA GLY A 59 2.88 -12.50 -0.43
C GLY A 59 4.09 -11.66 -0.02
N VAL A 60 4.57 -11.84 1.22
CA VAL A 60 5.87 -11.27 1.62
C VAL A 60 6.99 -12.15 1.13
N GLU A 61 7.85 -11.57 0.29
CA GLU A 61 9.07 -12.18 -0.24
C GLU A 61 10.33 -11.44 0.21
N LYS A 62 11.51 -12.03 -0.06
CA LYS A 62 12.80 -11.38 0.24
C LYS A 62 12.98 -10.05 -0.49
N LYS A 63 12.47 -9.97 -1.73
CA LYS A 63 12.45 -8.74 -2.50
C LYS A 63 11.15 -7.99 -2.20
N VAL A 64 11.29 -6.70 -1.88
CA VAL A 64 10.17 -5.82 -1.52
C VAL A 64 9.19 -5.74 -2.68
N ASP A 65 7.90 -5.80 -2.33
CA ASP A 65 6.77 -5.74 -3.26
C ASP A 65 6.92 -6.66 -4.47
N SER A 66 7.43 -7.88 -4.31
CA SER A 66 7.61 -8.81 -5.43
C SER A 66 6.91 -10.15 -5.27
N GLY A 67 6.16 -10.34 -4.18
CA GLY A 67 5.38 -11.57 -4.00
C GLY A 67 4.20 -11.63 -4.95
N ASP A 68 3.67 -12.85 -5.09
CA ASP A 68 2.48 -13.10 -5.91
C ASP A 68 1.29 -12.29 -5.41
N ILE A 69 0.45 -11.88 -6.35
CA ILE A 69 -0.77 -11.14 -6.06
C ILE A 69 -1.86 -12.13 -5.67
N TRP A 70 -2.42 -11.95 -4.48
CA TRP A 70 -3.47 -12.80 -3.94
C TRP A 70 -4.85 -12.19 -4.18
N ALA A 71 -4.94 -10.87 -4.07
CA ALA A 71 -6.16 -10.13 -4.33
C ALA A 71 -5.81 -8.70 -4.76
N GLN A 72 -6.68 -8.08 -5.55
CA GLN A 72 -6.61 -6.65 -5.84
C GLN A 72 -8.01 -6.07 -5.80
N GLU A 73 -8.11 -4.85 -5.29
CA GLU A 73 -9.34 -4.09 -5.33
C GLU A 73 -9.06 -2.71 -5.93
N LYS A 74 -9.85 -2.33 -6.94
CA LYS A 74 -9.75 -1.04 -7.61
C LYS A 74 -10.67 -0.05 -6.93
N TYR A 75 -10.12 1.09 -6.50
CA TYR A 75 -10.89 2.20 -5.96
C TYR A 75 -10.89 3.37 -6.94
N VAL A 76 -12.09 3.83 -7.30
CA VAL A 76 -12.25 5.01 -8.16
C VAL A 76 -12.61 6.19 -7.28
N ARG A 77 -11.58 6.97 -6.88
CA ARG A 77 -11.58 8.42 -6.57
C ARG A 77 -10.48 8.78 -5.58
N ILE A 78 -9.46 9.49 -6.05
CA ILE A 78 -8.65 10.34 -5.17
C ILE A 78 -9.36 11.69 -5.04
N SER A 79 -9.99 11.95 -3.90
CA SER A 79 -10.37 13.32 -3.52
C SER A 79 -9.20 13.97 -2.80
N ILE A 80 -8.41 14.78 -3.51
CA ILE A 80 -7.32 15.56 -2.92
C ILE A 80 -7.93 16.78 -2.23
N TYR A 81 -7.93 16.78 -0.89
CA TYR A 81 -8.22 17.99 -0.13
C TYR A 81 -6.94 18.81 -0.04
N ARG A 82 -6.92 20.01 -0.64
CA ARG A 82 -5.83 20.97 -0.43
C ARG A 82 -5.93 21.46 1.01
N ALA A 83 -4.84 21.37 1.76
CA ALA A 83 -4.75 22.07 3.04
C ALA A 83 -4.72 23.59 2.79
N GLU A 84 -5.34 24.36 3.68
CA GLU A 84 -5.39 25.82 3.62
C GLU A 84 -3.97 26.42 3.48
N PRO A 85 -3.75 27.39 2.57
CA PRO A 85 -2.46 28.05 2.43
C PRO A 85 -2.04 28.72 3.75
N GLY A 86 -0.84 28.39 4.24
CA GLY A 86 -0.28 28.99 5.47
C GLY A 86 -0.23 28.07 6.68
N SER A 87 -0.77 26.84 6.60
CA SER A 87 -0.51 25.83 7.62
C SER A 87 0.87 25.20 7.42
N SER A 88 1.74 25.25 8.43
CA SER A 88 3.04 24.58 8.48
C SER A 88 2.96 23.04 8.51
N HIS A 89 1.78 22.48 8.22
CA HIS A 89 1.49 21.06 8.26
C HIS A 89 1.73 20.47 6.87
N CYS A 90 2.65 19.51 6.79
CA CYS A 90 2.84 18.63 5.64
C CYS A 90 1.48 18.27 5.00
N CYS A 91 1.33 18.51 3.68
CA CYS A 91 0.11 18.23 2.92
C CYS A 91 -0.48 16.88 3.32
N ARG A 92 -1.56 16.91 4.09
CA ARG A 92 -2.18 15.70 4.64
C ARG A 92 -3.08 15.09 3.57
N VAL A 93 -2.49 14.25 2.74
CA VAL A 93 -3.25 13.42 1.79
C VAL A 93 -3.99 12.36 2.61
N SER A 94 -5.31 12.50 2.74
CA SER A 94 -6.16 11.45 3.31
C SER A 94 -6.86 10.72 2.17
N ILE A 95 -6.39 9.51 1.84
CA ILE A 95 -7.16 8.59 1.01
C ILE A 95 -8.19 7.94 1.91
N LYS A 96 -9.47 8.25 1.70
CA LYS A 96 -10.56 7.46 2.28
C LYS A 96 -10.69 6.17 1.48
N THR A 97 -9.87 5.18 1.80
CA THR A 97 -10.13 3.79 1.42
C THR A 97 -11.33 3.32 2.22
N THR A 98 -12.52 3.53 1.69
CA THR A 98 -13.73 2.99 2.31
C THR A 98 -13.81 1.53 1.89
N ILE A 99 -13.29 0.65 2.74
CA ILE A 99 -13.49 -0.79 2.61
C ILE A 99 -14.92 -1.04 3.06
N PHE A 100 -15.90 -0.90 2.17
CA PHE A 100 -17.26 -1.36 2.46
C PHE A 100 -17.27 -2.89 2.34
N SER A 101 -17.53 -3.52 3.49
CA SER A 101 -18.03 -4.88 3.59
C SER A 101 -19.23 -5.06 2.65
N SER A 102 -19.24 -6.17 1.91
CA SER A 102 -20.50 -6.82 1.56
C SER A 102 -21.05 -7.54 2.78
#